data_AF-A0A177AU38-F1
#
_entry.id   AF-A0A177AU38-F1
#
_cell.length_a   1.000
_cell.length_b   1.000
_cell.length_c   1.000
_cell.angle_alpha   90.00
_cell.angle_beta   90.00
_cell.angle_gamma   90.00
#
_symmetry.space_group_name_H-M   'P 1'
#
loop_
_entity.id
_entity.type
_entity.pdbx_description
1 polymer ?
#
loop_
_entity_poly.entity_id
_entity_poly.type
_entity_poly.pdbx_seq_one_letter_code
_entity_poly.pdbx_strand_id
1 'polypeptide(L)' 'MNILSLDEERIIVQKGEIPLIKKLKEYGMKPIEVDMTDAYDFGGAFHCWTLDVRRKGKLQSYL' A
#
# COMPACT_ATOMS: atom_id res chain seq x y z
N MET A 1 -9.82 1.68 -0.46
CA MET A 1 -8.44 1.22 -0.24
C MET A 1 -7.49 2.18 -0.89
N ASN A 2 -6.57 2.72 -0.11
CA ASN A 2 -5.53 3.61 -0.59
C ASN A 2 -4.25 3.17 0.12
N ILE A 3 -3.48 2.33 -0.57
CA ILE A 3 -2.34 1.57 -0.04
C ILE A 3 -1.11 1.91 -0.88
N LEU A 4 0.09 1.73 -0.32
CA LEU A 4 1.33 1.94 -1.06
C LEU A 4 2.09 0.63 -1.24
N SER A 5 2.20 0.14 -2.47
CA SER A 5 3.13 -0.95 -2.80
C SER A 5 4.57 -0.41 -2.81
N LEU A 6 5.44 -1.04 -2.01
CA LEU A 6 6.88 -0.81 -2.03
C LEU A 6 7.54 -1.65 -3.13
N ASP A 7 7.08 -2.88 -3.28
CA ASP A 7 7.40 -3.81 -4.36
C ASP A 7 6.24 -4.81 -4.54
N GLU A 8 6.47 -5.85 -5.34
CA GLU A 8 5.47 -6.88 -5.67
C GLU A 8 4.98 -7.67 -4.45
N GLU A 9 5.74 -7.70 -3.35
CA GLU A 9 5.38 -8.46 -2.15
C GLU A 9 4.97 -7.55 -0.99
N ARG A 10 5.61 -6.40 -0.81
CA ARG A 10 5.47 -5.54 0.39
C ARG A 10 4.54 -4.36 0.13
N ILE A 11 3.53 -4.21 0.99
CA ILE A 11 2.48 -3.19 0.84
C ILE A 11 2.22 -2.50 2.18
N ILE A 12 2.22 -1.17 2.20
CA ILE A 12 1.83 -0.38 3.36
C ILE A 12 0.30 -0.24 3.39
N VAL A 13 -0.30 -0.55 4.53
CA VAL A 13 -1.76 -0.55 4.75
C VAL A 13 -2.11 0.10 6.09
N GLN A 14 -3.34 0.60 6.21
CA GLN A 14 -3.79 1.22 7.44
C GLN A 14 -3.93 0.18 8.53
N LYS A 15 -3.33 0.45 9.69
CA LYS A 15 -3.48 -0.40 10.87
C LYS A 15 -4.95 -0.51 11.25
N GLY A 16 -5.41 -1.75 11.47
CA GLY A 16 -6.80 -2.03 11.83
C GLY A 16 -7.74 -2.32 10.66
N GLU A 17 -7.31 -2.22 9.40
CA GLU A 17 -8.09 -2.71 8.24
C GLU A 17 -8.03 -4.25 8.13
N ILE A 18 -8.53 -4.94 9.15
CA ILE A 18 -8.36 -6.40 9.34
C ILE A 18 -8.82 -7.24 8.13
N PRO A 19 -9.97 -6.98 7.47
CA PRO A 19 -10.39 -7.76 6.32
C PRO A 19 -9.40 -7.66 5.15
N LEU A 20 -8.87 -6.46 4.91
CA LEU A 20 -7.90 -6.21 3.85
C LEU A 20 -6.56 -6.88 4.17
N ILE A 21 -6.04 -6.67 5.38
CA ILE A 21 -4.77 -7.26 5.83
C ILE A 21 -4.81 -8.78 5.67
N LYS A 22 -5.91 -9.43 6.07
CA LYS A 22 -6.09 -10.87 5.91
C LYS A 22 -6.09 -11.27 4.43
N LYS A 23 -6.82 -10.54 3.58
CA LYS A 23 -6.89 -10.84 2.14
C LYS A 23 -5.53 -10.71 1.45
N LEU A 24 -4.75 -9.68 1.77
CA LEU A 24 -3.41 -9.49 1.22
C LEU A 24 -2.47 -10.62 1.65
N LYS A 25 -2.53 -11.05 2.92
CA LYS A 25 -1.76 -12.22 3.40
C LYS A 25 -2.15 -13.51 2.67
N GLU A 26 -3.46 -13.73 2.41
CA GLU A 26 -3.94 -14.87 1.61
C GLU A 26 -3.39 -14.85 0.17
N TYR A 27 -3.16 -13.67 -0.39
CA TYR A 27 -2.54 -13.50 -1.71
C TYR A 27 -1.01 -13.58 -1.70
N GLY A 28 -0.39 -13.92 -0.56
CA GLY A 28 1.07 -14.06 -0.44
C GLY A 28 1.82 -12.73 -0.29
N MET A 29 1.10 -11.62 -0.12
CA MET A 29 1.71 -10.31 0.13
C MET A 29 2.13 -10.19 1.61
N LYS A 30 2.96 -9.20 1.88
CA LYS A 30 3.56 -8.86 3.18
C LYS A 30 3.08 -7.46 3.60
N PRO A 31 1.88 -7.33 4.20
CA PRO A 31 1.37 -6.04 4.65
C PRO A 31 2.24 -5.46 5.77
N ILE A 32 2.58 -4.18 5.65
CA ILE A 32 3.23 -3.36 6.66
C ILE A 32 2.16 -2.42 7.21
N GLU A 33 1.72 -2.70 8.43
CA GLU A 33 0.65 -1.95 9.08
C GLU A 33 1.21 -0.64 9.67
N VAL A 34 0.69 0.49 9.21
CA VAL A 34 1.06 1.83 9.69
C VAL A 34 -0.22 2.54 10.11
N ASP A 35 -0.15 3.27 11.23
CA ASP A 35 -1.27 4.08 11.69
C ASP A 35 -1.17 5.48 11.09
N MET A 36 -2.17 5.84 10.28
CA MET A 36 -2.29 7.13 9.63
C MET A 36 -3.62 7.82 9.98
N THR A 37 -4.27 7.42 11.08
CA THR A 37 -5.62 7.86 11.47
C THR A 37 -5.75 9.38 11.49
N ASP A 38 -4.80 10.08 12.12
CA ASP A 38 -4.87 11.55 12.27
C ASP A 38 -4.76 12.30 10.93
N ALA A 39 -4.06 11.72 9.95
CA ALA A 39 -3.93 12.34 8.63
C ALA A 39 -5.11 11.98 7.71
N TYR A 40 -5.87 10.92 8.04
CA TYR A 40 -6.96 10.41 7.22
C TYR A 40 -8.10 11.43 7.07
N ASP A 41 -8.34 12.23 8.11
CA ASP A 41 -9.36 13.29 8.12
C ASP A 41 -9.09 14.41 7.11
N PHE A 42 -7.83 14.59 6.70
CA PHE A 42 -7.44 15.57 5.68
C PHE A 42 -7.58 15.02 4.24
N GLY A 43 -8.08 13.80 4.09
CA GLY A 43 -8.33 13.15 2.81
C GLY A 43 -7.16 12.32 2.30
N GLY A 44 -7.50 11.19 1.70
CA GLY A 44 -6.52 10.24 1.15
C GLY A 44 -5.83 9.36 2.20
N ALA A 45 -4.99 8.44 1.72
CA ALA A 45 -4.11 7.62 2.56
C ALA A 45 -2.73 7.47 1.88
N PHE A 46 -2.00 6.40 2.13
CA PHE A 46 -0.58 6.25 1.71
C PHE A 46 -0.29 6.62 0.25
N HIS A 47 -1.08 6.18 -0.73
CA HIS A 47 -0.86 6.51 -2.15
C HIS A 47 -1.16 7.97 -2.48
N CYS A 48 -2.18 8.58 -1.86
CA CYS A 48 -2.46 10.01 -2.05
C CYS A 48 -1.38 10.90 -1.42
N TRP A 49 -0.77 10.43 -0.34
CA TRP A 49 0.22 11.18 0.44
C TRP A 49 1.66 10.95 -0.01
N THR A 50 1.88 10.16 -1.07
CA THR A 50 3.21 9.84 -1.57
C THR A 50 3.31 10.05 -3.07
N LEU A 51 4.54 10.25 -3.54
CA LEU A 51 4.91 10.32 -4.95
C LEU A 51 6.16 9.47 -5.16
N ASP A 52 6.03 8.39 -5.91
CA ASP A 52 7.11 7.45 -6.20
C ASP A 52 8.00 7.96 -7.34
N VAL A 53 8.98 8.81 -7.00
CA VAL A 53 9.90 9.44 -7.95
C VAL A 53 10.82 8.42 -8.66
N ARG A 54 11.10 7.26 -8.03
CA ARG A 54 11.96 6.23 -8.62
C ARG A 54 11.60 4.84 -8.11
N ARG A 55 11.41 3.90 -9.05
CA ARG A 55 11.32 2.45 -8.81
C ARG A 55 12.37 1.71 -9.65
N LYS A 56 12.88 0.60 -9.14
CA LYS A 56 13.85 -0.23 -9.86
C LYS A 56 13.11 -1.15 -10.84
N GLY A 57 13.40 -1.03 -12.13
CA GLY A 57 12.77 -1.84 -13.17
C GLY A 57 13.14 -1.34 -14.58
N LYS A 58 12.48 -1.91 -15.59
CA LYS A 58 12.55 -1.46 -16.99
C LYS A 58 11.13 -1.22 -17.51
N LEU A 59 10.99 -0.53 -18.63
CA LEU A 59 9.70 -0.39 -19.31
C LEU A 59 9.25 -1.76 -19.87
N GLN A 60 8.02 -2.17 -19.57
CA GLN A 60 7.44 -3.47 -19.95
C GLN A 60 5.94 -3.32 -20.28
N SER A 61 5.39 -4.29 -21.02
CA SER A 61 3.94 -4.44 -21.25
C SER A 61 3.38 -5.53 -20.33
N TYR A 62 2.19 -5.31 -19.79
CA TYR A 62 1.48 -6.24 -18.89
C TYR A 62 0.04 -6.53 -19.34
N LEU A 63 -0.28 -6.15 -20.59
CA LEU A 63 -1.51 -6.53 -21.31
C LEU A 63 -1.25 -7.76 -22.18
#